data_AF-G8LD53-F1
#
_entry.id   AF-G8LD53-F1
#
_cell.length_a   1.000
_cell.length_b   1.000
_cell.length_c   1.000
_cell.angle_alpha   90.00
_cell.angle_beta   90.00
_cell.angle_gamma   90.00
#
_symmetry.space_group_name_H-M   'P 1'
#
loop_
_entity.id
_entity.type
_entity.pdbx_description
1 polymer ?
#
loop_
_entity_poly.entity_id
_entity_poly.type
_entity_poly.pdbx_seq_one_letter_code
_entity_poly.pdbx_strand_id
1 'polypeptide(L)'
;MEFFYVVKATQKSGKEDAVIWFTAKSEARANLQLDVELEDAGIETGRGKDYAKPVRTDFPVYNDLPQESTVDYTWCKRYELQDDGRTWLPKAGAESTGAMDNTAAPETSVNVETTVESIPLENRAPAVRFAVHLTSDKYQSHITKEQQLAASEMSLDEGNTYLHNLLLAKNGIPEVAELSLNAEWKLIQAIKQVFVPDETHEADVIAAFMADWARADAGDRNQLVEEWRSGKLTLLKSESTSNSDVTTDQVLEPDNGIQIDENDDETTRYPVVRMPFRKQLLAQFTANELRHHLTREEYEAISALTTPASSWRTWPSNAGRDFSARM
;
A
#
# COMPACT_ATOMS: atom_id res chain seq x y z
N MET A 1 -3.61 9.39 -8.93
CA MET A 1 -4.17 8.74 -10.12
C MET A 1 -3.17 8.91 -11.24
N GLU A 2 -2.94 7.87 -12.02
CA GLU A 2 -2.02 7.90 -13.16
C GLU A 2 -2.80 8.29 -14.42
N PHE A 3 -2.17 9.12 -15.24
CA PHE A 3 -2.76 9.58 -16.49
C PHE A 3 -1.76 9.36 -17.61
N PHE A 4 -2.17 8.60 -18.63
CA PHE A 4 -1.38 8.36 -19.83
C PHE A 4 -2.07 9.02 -21.02
N TYR A 5 -1.33 9.86 -21.74
CA TYR A 5 -1.83 10.60 -22.87
C TYR A 5 -1.03 10.29 -24.12
N VAL A 6 -1.76 10.09 -25.22
CA VAL A 6 -1.19 10.03 -26.56
C VAL A 6 -1.42 11.35 -27.28
N VAL A 7 -0.35 11.87 -27.87
CA VAL A 7 -0.35 13.11 -28.63
C VAL A 7 -0.03 12.76 -30.08
N LYS A 8 -1.10 12.52 -30.85
CA LYS A 8 -0.96 12.11 -32.25
C LYS A 8 -0.52 13.29 -33.11
N ALA A 9 0.52 13.09 -33.91
CA ALA A 9 0.93 14.05 -34.91
C ALA A 9 -0.12 14.11 -36.01
N THR A 10 -0.37 15.31 -36.54
CA THR A 10 -1.27 15.46 -37.68
C THR A 10 -0.58 14.96 -38.94
N GLN A 11 -1.35 14.35 -39.85
CA GLN A 11 -0.84 13.82 -41.13
C GLN A 11 -0.12 14.90 -41.98
N LYS A 12 -0.39 16.18 -41.74
CA LYS A 12 0.25 17.32 -42.42
C LYS A 12 1.60 17.72 -41.83
N SER A 13 1.86 17.39 -40.56
CA SER A 13 3.09 17.79 -39.85
C SER A 13 4.29 16.90 -40.19
N GLY A 14 4.06 15.63 -40.57
CA GLY A 14 5.11 14.64 -40.78
C GLY A 14 5.91 14.28 -39.51
N LYS A 15 5.46 14.72 -38.33
CA LYS A 15 6.11 14.42 -37.04
C LYS A 15 5.68 13.06 -36.51
N GLU A 16 6.46 12.52 -35.57
CA GLU A 16 6.16 11.25 -34.90
C GLU A 16 5.11 11.46 -33.80
N ASP A 17 4.27 10.46 -33.58
CA ASP A 17 3.34 10.44 -32.44
C ASP A 17 4.11 10.38 -31.13
N ALA A 18 3.64 11.14 -30.15
CA ALA A 18 4.26 11.22 -28.84
C ALA A 18 3.34 10.64 -27.76
N VAL A 19 3.93 10.20 -26.66
CA VAL A 19 3.20 9.87 -25.43
C VAL A 19 3.80 10.61 -24.25
N ILE A 20 2.97 10.83 -23.25
CA ILE A 20 3.40 11.40 -21.97
C ILE A 20 2.51 10.84 -20.87
N TRP A 21 3.10 10.67 -19.69
CA TRP A 21 2.35 10.25 -18.53
C TRP A 21 2.86 10.91 -17.26
N PHE A 22 1.96 11.07 -16.31
CA PHE A 22 2.25 11.64 -15.00
C PHE A 22 1.16 11.29 -13.99
N THR A 23 1.50 11.45 -12.72
CA THR A 23 0.62 11.19 -11.60
C THR A 23 -0.02 12.48 -11.09
N ALA A 24 -1.35 12.53 -11.00
CA ALA A 24 -2.06 13.68 -10.44
C ALA A 24 -3.16 13.30 -9.44
N LYS A 25 -3.52 14.24 -8.56
CA LYS A 25 -4.59 14.07 -7.55
C LYS A 25 -5.98 14.09 -8.16
N SER A 26 -6.16 14.71 -9.33
CA SER A 26 -7.43 14.81 -10.04
C SER A 26 -7.19 14.95 -11.54
N GLU A 27 -8.21 14.63 -12.33
CA GLU A 27 -8.18 14.82 -13.79
C GLU A 27 -8.01 16.30 -14.19
N ALA A 28 -8.58 17.23 -13.42
CA ALA A 28 -8.38 18.66 -13.66
C ALA A 28 -6.91 19.07 -13.48
N ARG A 29 -6.24 18.52 -12.45
CA ARG A 29 -4.81 18.77 -12.21
C ARG A 29 -3.95 18.11 -13.30
N ALA A 30 -4.36 16.92 -13.75
CA ALA A 30 -3.70 16.21 -14.84
C ALA A 30 -3.72 17.00 -16.15
N ASN A 31 -4.88 17.54 -16.54
CA ASN A 31 -5.01 18.32 -17.77
C ASN A 31 -4.18 19.62 -17.72
N LEU A 32 -4.11 20.29 -16.56
CA LEU A 32 -3.25 21.48 -16.40
C LEU A 32 -1.76 21.13 -16.53
N GLN A 33 -1.35 20.01 -15.94
CA GLN A 33 0.03 19.54 -16.03
C GLN A 33 0.39 19.15 -17.46
N LEU A 34 -0.53 18.50 -18.17
CA LEU A 34 -0.39 18.17 -19.58
C LEU A 34 -0.12 19.41 -20.44
N ASP A 35 -0.91 20.46 -20.24
CA ASP A 35 -0.75 21.70 -21.02
C ASP A 35 0.63 22.33 -20.79
N VAL A 36 1.11 22.35 -19.53
CA VAL A 36 2.45 22.85 -19.18
C VAL A 36 3.55 22.02 -19.83
N GLU A 37 3.48 20.69 -19.71
CA GLU A 37 4.51 19.81 -20.25
C GLU A 37 4.58 19.83 -21.79
N LEU A 38 3.42 20.01 -22.45
CA LEU A 38 3.38 20.20 -23.90
C LEU A 38 3.95 21.56 -24.32
N GLU A 39 3.68 22.62 -23.57
CA GLU A 39 4.28 23.94 -23.81
C GLU A 39 5.81 23.91 -23.65
N ASP A 40 6.30 23.32 -22.56
CA ASP A 40 7.74 23.16 -22.28
C ASP A 40 8.44 22.30 -23.35
N ALA A 41 7.75 21.29 -23.90
CA ALA A 41 8.24 20.48 -25.01
C ALA A 41 8.11 21.16 -26.38
N GLY A 42 7.50 22.35 -26.47
CA GLY A 42 7.25 23.07 -27.72
C GLY A 42 6.20 22.40 -28.62
N ILE A 43 5.29 21.62 -28.04
CA ILE A 43 4.25 20.86 -28.72
C ILE A 43 2.94 21.64 -28.70
N GLU A 44 2.67 22.35 -29.78
CA GLU A 44 1.38 23.03 -29.96
C GLU A 44 0.31 22.02 -30.41
N THR A 45 -0.69 21.78 -29.56
CA THR A 45 -1.81 20.90 -29.88
C THR A 45 -3.06 21.69 -30.31
N GLY A 46 -3.83 21.17 -31.28
CA GLY A 46 -5.11 21.78 -31.67
C GLY A 46 -5.47 21.68 -33.15
N ARG A 47 -6.65 22.22 -33.51
CA ARG A 47 -7.15 22.20 -34.90
C ARG A 47 -6.27 23.11 -35.76
N GLY A 48 -5.52 22.51 -36.69
CA GLY A 48 -4.62 23.23 -37.60
C GLY A 48 -3.19 23.42 -37.06
N LYS A 49 -2.85 22.78 -35.93
CA LYS A 49 -1.48 22.70 -35.40
C LYS A 49 -0.83 21.38 -35.78
N ASP A 50 0.44 21.21 -35.42
CA ASP A 50 1.22 20.03 -35.76
C ASP A 50 0.71 18.78 -35.06
N TYR A 51 0.15 18.91 -33.86
CA TYR A 51 -0.36 17.80 -33.06
C TYR A 51 -1.86 17.92 -32.79
N ALA A 52 -2.55 16.78 -32.78
CA ALA A 52 -3.94 16.69 -32.37
C ALA A 52 -4.08 16.91 -30.86
N LYS A 53 -5.33 17.08 -30.39
CA LYS A 53 -5.60 17.14 -28.95
C LYS A 53 -5.14 15.83 -28.30
N PRO A 54 -4.43 15.89 -27.16
CA PRO A 54 -4.05 14.70 -26.42
C PRO A 54 -5.28 13.85 -26.08
N VAL A 55 -5.15 12.53 -26.26
CA VAL A 55 -6.20 11.56 -25.91
C VAL A 55 -5.72 10.77 -24.72
N ARG A 56 -6.54 10.70 -23.68
CA ARG A 56 -6.29 9.85 -22.52
C ARG A 56 -6.51 8.39 -22.90
N THR A 57 -5.52 7.55 -22.65
CA THR A 57 -5.62 6.10 -22.83
C THR A 57 -5.57 5.39 -21.48
N ASP A 58 -5.76 4.08 -21.46
CA ASP A 58 -5.49 3.30 -20.27
C ASP A 58 -3.98 3.28 -20.02
N PHE A 59 -3.59 3.18 -18.75
CA PHE A 59 -2.19 3.22 -18.36
C PHE A 59 -1.52 1.88 -18.69
N PRO A 60 -0.54 1.85 -19.62
CA PRO A 60 0.09 0.60 -20.03
C PRO A 60 1.08 0.11 -18.98
N VAL A 61 1.04 -1.18 -18.64
CA VAL A 61 1.91 -1.78 -17.60
C VAL A 61 3.07 -2.52 -18.28
N TYR A 62 4.02 -1.76 -18.85
CA TYR A 62 5.23 -2.29 -19.48
C TYR A 62 6.51 -1.78 -18.80
N ASN A 63 7.59 -2.57 -18.86
CA ASN A 63 8.86 -2.32 -18.14
C ASN A 63 9.72 -1.18 -18.72
N ASP A 64 9.31 -0.64 -19.86
CA ASP A 64 10.04 0.32 -20.69
C ASP A 64 9.22 1.60 -20.95
N LEU A 65 8.30 1.89 -20.01
CA LEU A 65 7.62 3.17 -19.89
C LEU A 65 8.63 4.32 -19.88
N PRO A 66 8.33 5.43 -20.57
CA PRO A 66 9.20 6.60 -20.56
C PRO A 66 9.24 7.24 -19.16
N GLN A 67 10.21 8.12 -18.92
CA GLN A 67 10.30 8.86 -17.67
C GLN A 67 9.01 9.68 -17.43
N GLU A 68 8.55 9.74 -16.18
CA GLU A 68 7.39 10.57 -15.80
C GLU A 68 7.59 12.02 -16.26
N SER A 69 6.52 12.67 -16.73
CA SER A 69 6.53 14.05 -17.23
C SER A 69 7.49 14.30 -18.40
N THR A 70 7.86 13.25 -19.14
CA THR A 70 8.71 13.34 -20.34
C THR A 70 7.95 12.92 -21.58
N VAL A 71 7.98 13.75 -22.62
CA VAL A 71 7.42 13.39 -23.93
C VAL A 71 8.32 12.36 -24.60
N ASP A 72 7.76 11.20 -24.93
CA ASP A 72 8.47 10.12 -25.61
C ASP A 72 7.89 9.86 -27.01
N TYR A 73 8.77 9.85 -28.01
CA TYR A 73 8.44 9.59 -29.43
C TYR A 73 8.73 8.15 -29.86
N THR A 74 9.34 7.35 -28.99
CA THR A 74 9.77 5.97 -29.27
C THR A 74 8.73 4.93 -28.88
N TRP A 75 7.84 5.26 -27.95
CA TRP A 75 6.76 4.41 -27.47
C TRP A 75 5.87 3.93 -28.61
N CYS A 76 5.40 4.85 -29.45
CA CYS A 76 4.55 4.55 -30.60
C CYS A 76 5.26 3.72 -31.69
N LYS A 77 6.59 3.56 -31.62
CA LYS A 77 7.36 2.67 -32.50
C LYS A 77 7.32 1.23 -32.01
N ARG A 78 7.24 1.02 -30.69
CA ARG A 78 7.24 -0.31 -30.03
C ARG A 78 5.82 -0.83 -29.77
N TYR A 79 4.90 0.08 -29.47
CA TYR A 79 3.54 -0.23 -29.08
C TYR A 79 2.53 0.41 -30.03
N GLU A 80 1.41 -0.26 -30.24
CA GLU A 80 0.28 0.21 -31.02
C GLU A 80 -0.97 0.32 -30.15
N LEU A 81 -1.62 1.47 -30.25
CA LEU A 81 -2.93 1.69 -29.64
C LEU A 81 -3.96 0.88 -30.41
N GLN A 82 -4.71 0.03 -29.70
CA GLN A 82 -5.74 -0.82 -30.26
C GLN A 82 -6.96 -0.01 -30.74
N ASP A 83 -7.86 -0.66 -31.49
CA ASP A 83 -9.09 -0.07 -32.03
C ASP A 83 -10.04 0.46 -30.94
N ASP A 84 -9.86 0.03 -29.69
CA ASP A 84 -10.59 0.55 -28.53
C ASP A 84 -10.17 1.96 -28.11
N GLY A 85 -9.07 2.49 -28.70
CA GLY A 85 -8.51 3.80 -28.40
C GLY A 85 -7.98 3.94 -26.98
N ARG A 86 -7.78 2.84 -26.25
CA ARG A 86 -7.42 2.83 -24.83
C ARG A 86 -6.28 1.87 -24.51
N THR A 87 -6.26 0.69 -25.11
CA THR A 87 -5.29 -0.36 -24.78
C THR A 87 -4.08 -0.30 -25.70
N TRP A 88 -2.88 -0.43 -25.15
CA TRP A 88 -1.64 -0.54 -25.92
C TRP A 88 -1.19 -1.99 -25.99
N LEU A 89 -0.80 -2.47 -27.19
CA LEU A 89 -0.16 -3.78 -27.37
C LEU A 89 1.17 -3.65 -28.12
N PRO A 90 2.14 -4.57 -27.90
CA PRO A 90 3.40 -4.57 -28.65
C PRO A 90 3.15 -4.78 -30.15
N LYS A 91 3.85 -4.04 -31.00
CA LYS A 91 3.82 -4.25 -32.44
C LYS A 91 4.51 -5.57 -32.79
N ALA A 92 3.89 -6.37 -33.66
CA ALA A 92 4.47 -7.62 -34.14
C ALA A 92 5.80 -7.32 -34.86
N GLY A 93 6.93 -7.68 -34.23
CA GLY A 93 8.28 -7.45 -34.75
C GLY A 93 9.11 -6.39 -34.03
N ALA A 94 8.67 -5.83 -32.90
CA ALA A 94 9.50 -4.95 -32.07
C ALA A 94 10.59 -5.77 -31.35
N GLU A 95 11.75 -5.93 -31.99
CA GLU A 95 12.97 -6.43 -31.36
C GLU A 95 13.30 -5.55 -30.14
N SER A 96 13.18 -6.14 -28.95
CA SER A 96 13.79 -5.62 -27.74
C SER A 96 15.29 -5.67 -27.93
N THR A 97 15.90 -4.54 -28.27
CA THR A 97 17.36 -4.37 -28.36
C THR A 97 17.96 -4.30 -26.95
N GLY A 98 17.87 -5.41 -26.22
CA GLY A 98 18.74 -5.70 -25.08
C GLY A 98 19.92 -6.52 -25.58
N ALA A 99 21.01 -5.84 -25.96
CA ALA A 99 22.27 -6.50 -26.28
C ALA A 99 22.84 -7.19 -25.04
N MET A 100 22.82 -8.51 -25.01
CA MET A 100 23.78 -9.31 -24.25
C MET A 100 24.34 -10.38 -25.17
N ASP A 101 25.61 -10.16 -25.50
CA ASP A 101 26.49 -11.03 -26.24
C ASP A 101 26.61 -12.40 -25.55
N ASN A 102 26.34 -13.47 -26.28
CA ASN A 102 26.90 -14.81 -26.06
C ASN A 102 26.84 -15.56 -27.40
N THR A 103 27.92 -15.41 -28.15
CA THR A 103 28.21 -16.19 -29.37
C THR A 103 28.50 -17.66 -29.00
N ALA A 104 27.70 -18.60 -29.53
CA ALA A 104 28.14 -19.71 -30.39
C ALA A 104 27.01 -20.75 -30.68
N ALA A 105 26.39 -20.61 -31.87
CA ALA A 105 26.06 -21.63 -32.90
C ALA A 105 25.17 -22.86 -32.57
N PRO A 106 24.47 -23.43 -33.58
CA PRO A 106 23.02 -23.66 -33.54
C PRO A 106 22.63 -25.13 -33.52
N GLU A 107 21.34 -25.42 -33.27
CA GLU A 107 20.46 -26.33 -34.04
C GLU A 107 19.18 -26.68 -33.24
N THR A 108 18.04 -26.15 -33.75
CA THR A 108 16.81 -26.92 -34.03
C THR A 108 15.88 -27.34 -32.87
N SER A 109 14.94 -26.43 -32.59
CA SER A 109 13.51 -26.65 -32.27
C SER A 109 13.11 -27.69 -31.21
N VAL A 110 12.83 -27.21 -29.99
CA VAL A 110 11.56 -27.48 -29.29
C VAL A 110 11.18 -26.19 -28.55
N ASN A 111 9.95 -25.73 -28.80
CA ASN A 111 9.25 -24.72 -28.03
C ASN A 111 9.26 -25.09 -26.53
N VAL A 112 10.13 -24.46 -25.76
CA VAL A 112 9.93 -24.23 -24.33
C VAL A 112 9.90 -22.73 -24.16
N GLU A 113 8.71 -22.17 -24.36
CA GLU A 113 8.20 -21.08 -23.56
C GLU A 113 8.78 -21.16 -22.14
N THR A 114 9.90 -20.48 -21.88
CA THR A 114 10.14 -19.94 -20.55
C THR A 114 9.31 -18.67 -20.48
N THR A 115 7.99 -18.85 -20.52
CA THR A 115 7.04 -17.87 -20.02
C THR A 115 7.45 -17.70 -18.57
N VAL A 116 8.24 -16.67 -18.27
CA VAL A 116 8.50 -16.29 -16.88
C VAL A 116 7.11 -15.99 -16.33
N GLU A 117 6.52 -16.94 -15.61
CA GLU A 117 5.21 -16.80 -14.99
C GLU A 117 5.28 -15.59 -14.06
N SER A 118 4.83 -14.45 -14.58
CA SER A 118 4.80 -13.18 -13.90
C SER A 118 3.56 -13.17 -13.02
N ILE A 119 3.80 -13.09 -11.72
CA ILE A 119 2.78 -13.28 -10.70
C ILE A 119 2.42 -11.92 -10.08
N PRO A 120 1.14 -11.53 -10.03
CA PRO A 120 0.75 -10.26 -9.43
C PRO A 120 1.05 -10.25 -7.93
N LEU A 121 1.81 -9.25 -7.49
CA LEU A 121 2.29 -9.12 -6.12
C LEU A 121 1.18 -8.68 -5.15
N GLU A 122 0.24 -7.84 -5.61
CA GLU A 122 -0.86 -7.30 -4.80
C GLU A 122 -1.73 -8.38 -4.13
N ASN A 123 -1.91 -9.53 -4.79
CA ASN A 123 -2.74 -10.63 -4.33
C ASN A 123 -1.96 -11.62 -3.44
N ARG A 124 -0.76 -11.26 -2.98
CA ARG A 124 0.08 -12.11 -2.13
C ARG A 124 -0.09 -11.76 -0.65
N ALA A 125 0.19 -12.72 0.20
CA ALA A 125 0.17 -12.53 1.65
C ALA A 125 1.10 -11.34 2.03
N PRO A 126 0.72 -10.51 3.01
CA PRO A 126 1.53 -9.35 3.42
C PRO A 126 2.99 -9.71 3.72
N ALA A 127 3.24 -10.88 4.32
CA ALA A 127 4.59 -11.36 4.60
C ALA A 127 5.44 -11.52 3.33
N VAL A 128 4.86 -12.08 2.27
CA VAL A 128 5.51 -12.25 0.96
C VAL A 128 5.70 -10.89 0.28
N ARG A 129 4.69 -10.00 0.33
CA ARG A 129 4.80 -8.65 -0.26
C ARG A 129 5.92 -7.84 0.40
N PHE A 130 5.98 -7.85 1.73
CA PHE A 130 7.01 -7.16 2.50
C PHE A 130 8.40 -7.73 2.21
N ALA A 131 8.55 -9.06 2.17
CA ALA A 131 9.82 -9.71 1.82
C ALA A 131 10.31 -9.33 0.40
N VAL A 132 9.39 -9.28 -0.58
CA VAL A 132 9.72 -8.81 -1.94
C VAL A 132 10.16 -7.35 -1.94
N HIS A 133 9.43 -6.48 -1.23
CA HIS A 133 9.79 -5.06 -1.14
C HIS A 133 11.13 -4.83 -0.42
N LEU A 134 11.52 -5.71 0.51
CA LEU A 134 12.82 -5.65 1.18
C LEU A 134 13.97 -6.03 0.26
N THR A 135 13.80 -7.12 -0.49
CA THR A 135 14.80 -7.71 -1.37
C THR A 135 14.94 -7.00 -2.71
N SER A 136 13.90 -6.30 -3.16
CA SER A 136 13.91 -5.52 -4.39
C SER A 136 14.04 -4.02 -4.12
N ASP A 137 15.13 -3.43 -4.62
CA ASP A 137 15.34 -1.98 -4.56
C ASP A 137 14.47 -1.21 -5.58
N LYS A 138 13.82 -1.92 -6.50
CA LYS A 138 12.88 -1.34 -7.47
C LYS A 138 11.46 -1.75 -7.15
N TYR A 139 10.52 -0.85 -7.43
CA TYR A 139 9.10 -1.17 -7.37
C TYR A 139 8.75 -2.25 -8.41
N GLN A 140 8.00 -3.26 -7.99
CA GLN A 140 7.53 -4.36 -8.84
C GLN A 140 6.05 -4.63 -8.55
N SER A 141 5.21 -4.59 -9.59
CA SER A 141 3.82 -5.03 -9.50
C SER A 141 3.67 -6.54 -9.71
N HIS A 142 4.63 -7.15 -10.41
CA HIS A 142 4.70 -8.58 -10.68
C HIS A 142 6.06 -9.14 -10.31
N ILE A 143 6.07 -10.37 -9.82
CA ILE A 143 7.28 -11.10 -9.43
C ILE A 143 7.36 -12.43 -10.19
N THR A 144 8.57 -12.97 -10.33
CA THR A 144 8.75 -14.33 -10.87
C THR A 144 8.37 -15.38 -9.83
N LYS A 145 8.14 -16.63 -10.26
CA LYS A 145 7.96 -17.77 -9.35
C LYS A 145 9.14 -17.95 -8.38
N GLU A 146 10.35 -17.71 -8.87
CA GLU A 146 11.56 -17.81 -8.05
C GLU A 146 11.60 -16.72 -6.98
N GLN A 147 11.28 -15.48 -7.33
CA GLN A 147 11.16 -14.38 -6.36
C GLN A 147 10.05 -14.65 -5.34
N GLN A 148 8.91 -15.20 -5.78
CA GLN A 148 7.84 -15.57 -4.85
C GLN A 148 8.30 -16.65 -3.87
N LEU A 149 9.00 -17.67 -4.36
CA LEU A 149 9.47 -18.77 -3.53
C LEU A 149 10.51 -18.29 -2.52
N ALA A 150 11.49 -17.50 -2.98
CA ALA A 150 12.50 -16.89 -2.12
C ALA A 150 11.88 -15.98 -1.06
N ALA A 151 10.91 -15.15 -1.43
CA ALA A 151 10.17 -14.30 -0.48
C ALA A 151 9.31 -15.11 0.51
N SER A 152 8.74 -16.23 0.07
CA SER A 152 7.99 -17.12 0.95
C SER A 152 8.90 -17.84 1.94
N GLU A 153 10.06 -18.33 1.49
CA GLU A 153 11.08 -18.92 2.35
C GLU A 153 11.58 -17.90 3.39
N MET A 154 11.87 -16.68 2.95
CA MET A 154 12.24 -15.58 3.84
C MET A 154 11.16 -15.26 4.88
N SER A 155 9.88 -15.38 4.53
CA SER A 155 8.77 -15.16 5.47
C SER A 155 8.59 -16.27 6.51
N LEU A 156 9.12 -17.47 6.23
CA LEU A 156 9.08 -18.62 7.12
C LEU A 156 10.37 -18.76 7.94
N ASP A 157 11.42 -18.02 7.59
CA ASP A 157 12.68 -17.99 8.31
C ASP A 157 12.50 -17.29 9.67
N GLU A 158 12.43 -18.09 10.73
CA GLU A 158 12.36 -17.63 12.13
C GLU A 158 13.60 -16.80 12.54
N GLY A 159 14.72 -16.91 11.80
CA GLY A 159 15.91 -16.09 11.99
C GLY A 159 15.78 -14.66 11.47
N ASN A 160 14.79 -14.38 10.62
CA ASN A 160 14.56 -13.05 10.05
C ASN A 160 13.72 -12.17 11.00
N THR A 161 14.34 -11.79 12.11
CA THR A 161 13.75 -10.93 13.14
C THR A 161 13.32 -9.56 12.58
N TYR A 162 14.04 -9.04 11.59
CA TYR A 162 13.71 -7.76 10.96
C TYR A 162 12.38 -7.81 10.21
N LEU A 163 12.17 -8.81 9.34
CA LEU A 163 10.88 -9.00 8.66
C LEU A 163 9.76 -9.30 9.65
N HIS A 164 10.04 -10.06 10.72
CA HIS A 164 9.05 -10.33 11.76
C HIS A 164 8.60 -9.05 12.48
N ASN A 165 9.54 -8.20 12.89
CA ASN A 165 9.24 -6.93 13.56
C ASN A 165 8.48 -5.97 12.64
N LEU A 166 8.77 -5.95 11.34
CA LEU A 166 8.00 -5.19 10.35
C LEU A 166 6.54 -5.66 10.26
N LEU A 167 6.32 -6.97 10.23
CA LEU A 167 4.98 -7.54 10.14
C LEU A 167 4.19 -7.35 11.44
N LEU A 168 4.86 -7.43 12.60
CA LEU A 168 4.28 -7.09 13.90
C LEU A 168 3.85 -5.61 13.94
N ALA A 169 4.76 -4.70 13.59
CA ALA A 169 4.49 -3.26 13.56
C ALA A 169 3.31 -2.93 12.65
N LYS A 170 3.26 -3.52 11.45
CA LYS A 170 2.17 -3.33 10.48
C LYS A 170 0.81 -3.81 11.01
N ASN A 171 0.76 -4.85 11.83
CA ASN A 171 -0.51 -5.34 12.39
C ASN A 171 -1.15 -4.37 13.40
N GLY A 172 -0.36 -3.47 13.99
CA GLY A 172 -0.84 -2.45 14.92
C GLY A 172 -1.44 -1.21 14.25
N ILE A 173 -1.33 -1.07 12.92
CA ILE A 173 -1.61 0.19 12.22
C ILE A 173 -2.56 -0.05 11.04
N PRO A 174 -3.87 0.21 11.19
CA PRO A 174 -4.83 0.00 10.10
C PRO A 174 -4.56 0.90 8.89
N GLU A 175 -3.97 2.08 9.07
CA GLU A 175 -3.61 3.01 7.99
C GLU A 175 -2.58 2.41 7.02
N VAL A 176 -1.71 1.51 7.50
CA VAL A 176 -0.73 0.81 6.66
C VAL A 176 -1.42 -0.25 5.79
N ALA A 177 -2.56 -0.80 6.22
CA ALA A 177 -3.32 -1.78 5.43
C ALA A 177 -4.06 -1.15 4.23
N GLU A 178 -4.39 0.14 4.31
CA GLU A 178 -5.06 0.90 3.24
C GLU A 178 -4.06 1.48 2.21
N LEU A 179 -2.76 1.26 2.39
CA LEU A 179 -1.75 1.75 1.47
C LEU A 179 -1.82 1.02 0.12
N SER A 180 -1.74 1.78 -0.98
CA SER A 180 -1.48 1.20 -2.30
C SER A 180 -0.17 0.41 -2.30
N LEU A 181 -0.05 -0.59 -3.18
CA LEU A 181 1.17 -1.41 -3.30
C LEU A 181 2.45 -0.56 -3.52
N ASN A 182 2.35 0.54 -4.26
CA ASN A 182 3.48 1.47 -4.44
C ASN A 182 3.83 2.22 -3.15
N ALA A 183 2.81 2.65 -2.39
CA ALA A 183 3.02 3.30 -1.10
C ALA A 183 3.59 2.35 -0.06
N GLU A 184 3.16 1.08 -0.05
CA GLU A 184 3.76 0.01 0.77
C GLU A 184 5.25 -0.18 0.44
N TRP A 185 5.60 -0.26 -0.84
CA TRP A 185 7.00 -0.34 -1.26
C TRP A 185 7.81 0.89 -0.81
N LYS A 186 7.29 2.11 -1.01
CA LYS A 186 7.95 3.36 -0.57
C LYS A 186 8.14 3.42 0.94
N LEU A 187 7.14 2.97 1.71
CA LEU A 187 7.24 2.85 3.17
C LEU A 187 8.39 1.92 3.54
N ILE A 188 8.48 0.74 2.91
CA ILE A 188 9.53 -0.23 3.20
C ILE A 188 10.92 0.30 2.83
N GLN A 189 11.07 1.05 1.73
CA GLN A 189 12.34 1.72 1.42
C GLN A 189 12.67 2.84 2.42
N ALA A 190 11.66 3.56 2.91
CA ALA A 190 11.85 4.57 3.94
C ALA A 190 12.27 3.93 5.28
N ILE A 191 11.69 2.79 5.62
CA ILE A 191 12.08 2.00 6.80
C ILE A 191 13.53 1.52 6.65
N LYS A 192 13.93 0.93 5.52
CA LYS A 192 15.34 0.54 5.26
C LYS A 192 16.32 1.71 5.42
N GLN A 193 15.85 2.93 5.19
CA GLN A 193 16.66 4.13 5.38
C GLN A 193 16.80 4.51 6.86
N VAL A 194 15.72 4.48 7.62
CA VAL A 194 15.72 4.88 9.05
C VAL A 194 16.27 3.76 9.95
N PHE A 195 15.96 2.51 9.62
CA PHE A 195 16.26 1.31 10.39
C PHE A 195 17.05 0.35 9.50
N VAL A 196 18.34 0.18 9.79
CA VAL A 196 19.22 -0.66 8.96
C VAL A 196 18.89 -2.15 9.19
N PRO A 197 18.73 -2.98 8.14
CA PRO A 197 18.29 -4.38 8.29
C PRO A 197 19.23 -5.31 9.08
N ASP A 198 20.49 -4.93 9.29
CA ASP A 198 21.50 -5.69 10.04
C ASP A 198 21.46 -5.40 11.56
N GLU A 199 20.66 -4.44 11.98
CA GLU A 199 20.47 -4.05 13.37
C GLU A 199 19.11 -4.53 13.90
N THR A 200 19.06 -4.80 15.21
CA THR A 200 17.79 -5.16 15.87
C THR A 200 17.06 -3.87 16.25
N HIS A 201 15.88 -3.68 15.66
CA HIS A 201 15.01 -2.54 15.93
C HIS A 201 13.72 -3.03 16.59
N GLU A 202 13.32 -2.37 17.67
CA GLU A 202 12.08 -2.68 18.39
C GLU A 202 10.85 -2.43 17.51
N ALA A 203 9.91 -3.37 17.52
CA ALA A 203 8.71 -3.30 16.68
C ALA A 203 7.87 -2.04 16.98
N ASP A 204 7.85 -1.58 18.23
CA ASP A 204 7.11 -0.37 18.63
C ASP A 204 7.68 0.92 18.01
N VAL A 205 8.99 1.00 17.85
CA VAL A 205 9.66 2.16 17.24
C VAL A 205 9.41 2.17 15.73
N ILE A 206 9.50 0.99 15.09
CA ILE A 206 9.12 0.81 13.69
C ILE A 206 7.64 1.17 13.49
N ALA A 207 6.76 0.75 14.39
CA ALA A 207 5.33 1.04 14.32
C ALA A 207 5.05 2.55 14.43
N ALA A 208 5.71 3.24 15.37
CA ALA A 208 5.60 4.68 15.49
C ALA A 208 6.01 5.39 14.18
N PHE A 209 7.13 4.99 13.57
CA PHE A 209 7.55 5.52 12.27
C PHE A 209 6.52 5.22 11.16
N MET A 210 6.05 3.97 11.07
CA MET A 210 5.05 3.58 10.06
C MET A 210 3.76 4.41 10.17
N ALA A 211 3.29 4.67 11.39
CA ALA A 211 2.09 5.45 11.63
C ALA A 211 2.27 6.92 11.24
N ASP A 212 3.42 7.51 11.60
CA ASP A 212 3.73 8.88 11.22
C ASP A 212 3.91 9.02 9.70
N TRP A 213 4.55 8.03 9.06
CA TRP A 213 4.73 8.01 7.60
C TRP A 213 3.41 7.81 6.86
N ALA A 214 2.52 6.96 7.36
CA ALA A 214 1.20 6.73 6.79
C ALA A 214 0.31 7.98 6.89
N ARG A 215 0.39 8.72 8.01
CA ARG A 215 -0.34 9.98 8.23
C ARG A 215 0.24 11.16 7.47
N ALA A 216 1.54 11.16 7.20
CA ALA A 216 2.23 12.22 6.49
C ALA A 216 1.80 12.30 5.02
N ASP A 217 1.64 13.53 4.54
CA ASP A 217 1.42 13.84 3.14
C ASP A 217 2.59 13.36 2.28
N ALA A 218 2.30 12.95 1.04
CA ALA A 218 3.32 12.38 0.16
C ALA A 218 4.52 13.31 -0.10
N GLY A 219 4.32 14.64 -0.04
CA GLY A 219 5.38 15.64 -0.17
C GLY A 219 6.29 15.74 1.06
N ASP A 220 5.78 15.41 2.24
CA ASP A 220 6.47 15.61 3.52
C ASP A 220 7.18 14.33 4.01
N ARG A 221 6.89 13.18 3.40
CA ARG A 221 7.47 11.87 3.77
C ARG A 221 8.99 11.82 3.69
N ASN A 222 9.61 12.54 2.74
CA ASN A 222 11.07 12.60 2.66
C ASN A 222 11.67 13.41 3.82
N GLN A 223 11.03 14.52 4.19
CA GLN A 223 11.45 15.30 5.36
C GLN A 223 11.27 14.49 6.65
N LEU A 224 10.17 13.75 6.77
CA LEU A 224 9.93 12.85 7.89
C LEU A 224 11.05 11.82 8.05
N VAL A 225 11.50 11.19 6.95
CA VAL A 225 12.62 10.23 6.97
C VAL A 225 13.90 10.86 7.53
N GLU A 226 14.23 12.08 7.10
CA GLU A 226 15.41 12.80 7.61
C GLU A 226 15.28 13.20 9.09
N GLU A 227 14.08 13.59 9.53
CA GLU A 227 13.82 13.91 10.94
C GLU A 227 13.92 12.69 11.85
N TRP A 228 13.47 11.53 11.40
CA TRP A 228 13.64 10.27 12.11
C TRP A 228 15.10 9.79 12.12
N ARG A 229 15.81 9.91 10.99
CA ARG A 229 17.25 9.59 10.90
C ARG A 229 18.12 10.45 11.81
N SER A 230 17.78 11.73 11.93
CA SER A 230 18.50 12.67 12.80
C SER A 230 18.12 12.56 14.27
N GLY A 231 17.12 11.74 14.63
CA GLY A 231 16.62 11.62 16.00
C GLY A 231 15.88 12.87 16.50
N LYS A 232 15.49 13.78 15.59
CA LYS A 232 14.87 15.05 15.96
C LYS A 232 13.43 14.87 16.46
N LEU A 233 12.73 13.85 15.96
CA LEU A 233 11.35 13.52 16.33
C LEU A 233 11.21 12.92 17.74
N THR A 234 12.20 12.14 18.19
CA THR A 234 12.22 11.65 19.58
C THR A 234 12.47 12.81 20.55
N LEU A 235 13.35 13.75 20.20
CA LEU A 235 13.66 14.94 21.01
C LEU A 235 12.45 15.88 21.18
N LEU A 236 11.66 16.12 20.13
CA LEU A 236 10.44 16.93 20.20
C LEU A 236 9.33 16.27 21.04
N LYS A 237 9.23 14.93 21.01
CA LYS A 237 8.29 14.16 21.85
C LYS A 237 8.74 14.13 23.32
N SER A 238 10.05 14.16 23.57
CA SER A 238 10.65 14.29 24.91
C SER A 238 10.55 15.72 25.49
N GLU A 239 10.65 16.76 24.68
CA GLU A 239 10.54 18.16 25.14
C GLU A 239 9.08 18.58 25.35
N SER A 240 8.15 17.99 24.59
CA SER A 240 6.70 18.16 24.83
C SER A 240 6.19 17.42 26.08
N THR A 241 7.04 16.61 26.73
CA THR A 241 6.71 15.89 27.98
C THR A 241 7.39 16.48 29.22
N SER A 242 8.17 17.56 29.11
CA SER A 242 8.75 18.26 30.27
C SER A 242 8.08 19.61 30.52
N ASN A 243 6.79 19.62 30.86
CA ASN A 243 6.15 20.69 31.66
C ASN A 243 4.73 20.28 32.08
N SER A 244 4.65 19.30 32.98
CA SER A 244 3.56 19.23 33.96
C SER A 244 4.02 18.33 35.11
N ASP A 245 4.66 18.96 36.08
CA ASP A 245 4.81 18.40 37.42
C ASP A 245 3.44 18.39 38.10
N VAL A 246 2.91 17.20 38.40
CA VAL A 246 2.30 16.80 39.69
C VAL A 246 1.81 15.35 39.60
N THR A 247 2.61 14.50 40.27
CA THR A 247 2.26 13.36 41.14
C THR A 247 1.22 12.31 40.71
N THR A 248 1.71 11.09 40.43
CA THR A 248 1.61 9.85 41.26
C THR A 248 1.49 8.62 40.37
N ASP A 249 2.32 7.61 40.69
CA ASP A 249 2.26 6.20 40.29
C ASP A 249 0.95 5.70 39.64
N GLN A 250 1.00 5.16 38.43
CA GLN A 250 1.27 3.75 38.16
C GLN A 250 1.28 3.48 36.65
N VAL A 251 2.23 2.62 36.25
CA VAL A 251 2.33 1.96 34.95
C VAL A 251 1.03 1.23 34.65
N LEU A 252 0.34 1.58 33.55
CA LEU A 252 -0.56 0.67 32.85
C LEU A 252 -0.45 0.92 31.33
N GLU A 253 -0.17 -0.18 30.63
CA GLU A 253 -0.21 -0.41 29.19
C GLU A 253 -1.39 0.30 28.50
N PRO A 254 -1.29 0.73 27.23
CA PRO A 254 -2.43 1.22 26.48
C PRO A 254 -3.34 0.03 26.14
N ASP A 255 -4.22 -0.33 27.07
CA ASP A 255 -5.31 -1.26 26.81
C ASP A 255 -6.19 -0.66 25.70
N ASN A 256 -6.42 -1.44 24.65
CA ASN A 256 -7.21 -1.11 23.47
C ASN A 256 -8.71 -1.07 23.81
N GLY A 257 -9.05 -0.27 24.81
CA GLY A 257 -10.38 -0.13 25.36
C GLY A 257 -10.90 1.30 25.34
N ILE A 258 -12.22 1.42 25.44
CA ILE A 258 -12.88 2.72 25.54
C ILE A 258 -12.47 3.34 26.86
N GLN A 259 -12.08 4.61 26.84
CA GLN A 259 -11.80 5.36 28.06
C GLN A 259 -13.11 5.54 28.81
N ILE A 260 -13.26 4.76 29.86
CA ILE A 260 -14.35 4.84 30.81
C ILE A 260 -13.99 5.97 31.79
N ASP A 261 -14.82 7.00 31.87
CA ASP A 261 -14.60 8.15 32.75
C ASP A 261 -15.28 7.98 34.13
N GLU A 262 -14.85 8.76 35.13
CA GLU A 262 -15.34 8.70 36.51
C GLU A 262 -16.80 9.20 36.65
N ASN A 263 -17.32 9.92 35.65
CA ASN A 263 -18.70 10.39 35.55
C ASN A 263 -19.61 9.44 34.76
N ASP A 264 -19.08 8.36 34.17
CA ASP A 264 -19.88 7.39 33.42
C ASP A 264 -20.79 6.59 34.37
N ASP A 265 -22.10 6.82 34.24
CA ASP A 265 -23.15 6.08 34.95
C ASP A 265 -23.64 4.85 34.17
N GLU A 266 -24.56 4.09 34.76
CA GLU A 266 -25.16 2.88 34.17
C GLU A 266 -25.92 3.13 32.85
N THR A 267 -26.18 4.41 32.50
CA THR A 267 -26.86 4.80 31.25
C THR A 267 -25.90 5.21 30.14
N THR A 268 -24.60 5.27 30.43
CA THR A 268 -23.55 5.60 29.47
C THR A 268 -23.51 4.58 28.34
N ARG A 269 -23.62 5.07 27.11
CA ARG A 269 -23.67 4.25 25.88
C ARG A 269 -22.43 4.46 25.05
N TYR A 270 -21.61 3.43 24.96
CA TYR A 270 -20.38 3.47 24.19
C TYR A 270 -20.63 3.01 22.75
N PRO A 271 -20.26 3.81 21.74
CA PRO A 271 -20.52 3.47 20.34
C PRO A 271 -19.64 2.29 19.90
N VAL A 272 -20.28 1.23 19.40
CA VAL A 272 -19.61 -0.02 18.98
C VAL A 272 -18.55 0.26 17.91
N VAL A 273 -18.81 1.19 16.99
CA VAL A 273 -17.89 1.56 15.90
C VAL A 273 -16.54 2.12 16.39
N ARG A 274 -16.46 2.60 17.65
CA ARG A 274 -15.20 3.09 18.23
C ARG A 274 -14.38 2.00 18.92
N MET A 275 -14.87 0.76 18.95
CA MET A 275 -14.17 -0.38 19.57
C MET A 275 -13.26 -1.11 18.57
N PRO A 276 -12.25 -1.87 19.02
CA PRO A 276 -11.49 -2.75 18.13
C PRO A 276 -12.39 -3.78 17.42
N PHE A 277 -12.05 -4.14 16.17
CA PHE A 277 -12.88 -5.01 15.32
C PHE A 277 -13.34 -6.31 16.00
N ARG A 278 -12.48 -6.95 16.80
CA ARG A 278 -12.84 -8.16 17.55
C ARG A 278 -13.99 -7.91 18.53
N LYS A 279 -13.99 -6.77 19.24
CA LYS A 279 -15.07 -6.37 20.15
C LYS A 279 -16.32 -5.95 19.37
N GLN A 280 -16.18 -5.31 18.20
CA GLN A 280 -17.32 -5.01 17.31
C GLN A 280 -18.01 -6.29 16.82
N LEU A 281 -17.23 -7.28 16.40
CA LEU A 281 -17.75 -8.56 15.93
C LEU A 281 -18.44 -9.32 17.06
N LEU A 282 -17.84 -9.38 18.25
CA LEU A 282 -18.44 -10.01 19.42
C LEU A 282 -19.72 -9.30 19.86
N ALA A 283 -19.74 -7.96 19.86
CA ALA A 283 -20.93 -7.16 20.16
C ALA A 283 -22.10 -7.51 19.24
N GLN A 284 -21.81 -7.72 17.95
CA GLN A 284 -22.84 -8.12 16.99
C GLN A 284 -23.22 -9.61 17.11
N PHE A 285 -22.27 -10.46 17.50
CA PHE A 285 -22.51 -11.90 17.66
C PHE A 285 -23.33 -12.23 18.90
N THR A 286 -23.19 -11.46 19.98
CA THR A 286 -23.96 -11.65 21.23
C THR A 286 -25.35 -11.01 21.20
N ALA A 287 -25.76 -10.45 20.05
CA ALA A 287 -27.00 -9.71 19.89
C ALA A 287 -27.89 -10.32 18.80
N ASN A 288 -29.20 -10.34 19.05
CA ASN A 288 -30.19 -10.76 18.04
C ASN A 288 -30.53 -9.66 17.02
N GLU A 289 -30.05 -8.43 17.25
CA GLU A 289 -30.26 -7.26 16.38
C GLU A 289 -28.96 -6.45 16.25
N LEU A 290 -28.91 -5.52 15.28
CA LEU A 290 -27.74 -4.67 15.05
C LEU A 290 -27.48 -3.74 16.25
N ARG A 291 -26.34 -3.91 16.92
CA ARG A 291 -25.96 -3.08 18.08
C ARG A 291 -25.10 -1.91 17.66
N HIS A 292 -25.61 -0.71 17.85
CA HIS A 292 -24.87 0.54 17.61
C HIS A 292 -24.14 1.04 18.86
N HIS A 293 -24.64 0.70 20.06
CA HIS A 293 -24.09 1.12 21.35
C HIS A 293 -24.09 -0.02 22.36
N LEU A 294 -23.18 0.04 23.33
CA LEU A 294 -23.09 -0.88 24.46
C LEU A 294 -23.13 -0.13 25.79
N THR A 295 -23.72 -0.72 26.81
CA THR A 295 -23.57 -0.24 28.20
C THR A 295 -22.22 -0.67 28.78
N ARG A 296 -21.83 -0.12 29.94
CA ARG A 296 -20.59 -0.51 30.64
C ARG A 296 -20.55 -2.02 30.92
N GLU A 297 -21.63 -2.58 31.43
CA GLU A 297 -21.74 -4.02 31.73
C GLU A 297 -21.57 -4.89 30.47
N GLU A 298 -22.19 -4.51 29.36
CA GLU A 298 -22.08 -5.24 28.10
C GLU A 298 -20.67 -5.14 27.50
N TYR A 299 -20.04 -3.97 27.64
CA TYR A 299 -18.67 -3.74 27.22
C TYR A 299 -17.67 -4.59 28.02
N GLU A 300 -17.85 -4.71 29.33
CA GLU A 300 -17.04 -5.56 30.20
C GLU A 300 -17.23 -7.04 29.87
N ALA A 301 -18.47 -7.49 29.66
CA ALA A 301 -18.78 -8.86 29.24
C ALA A 301 -18.11 -9.23 27.91
N ILE A 302 -18.13 -8.32 26.93
CA ILE A 302 -17.46 -8.51 25.63
C ILE A 302 -15.93 -8.45 25.78
N SER A 303 -15.42 -7.56 26.64
CA SER A 303 -13.98 -7.44 26.89
C SER A 303 -13.42 -8.69 27.56
N ALA A 304 -14.16 -9.30 28.48
CA ALA A 304 -13.80 -10.58 29.10
C ALA A 304 -13.69 -11.74 28.09
N LEU A 305 -14.44 -11.68 26.98
CA LEU A 305 -14.34 -12.65 25.88
C LEU A 305 -13.11 -12.42 24.98
N THR A 306 -12.43 -11.28 25.10
CA THR A 306 -11.25 -10.94 24.30
C THR A 306 -9.92 -11.19 25.02
N THR A 307 -9.93 -11.36 26.34
CA THR A 307 -8.73 -11.61 27.13
C THR A 307 -8.37 -13.10 27.10
N PRO A 308 -7.16 -13.51 26.68
CA PRO A 308 -6.75 -14.90 26.70
C PRO A 308 -6.38 -15.29 28.14
N ALA A 309 -7.38 -15.70 28.93
CA ALA A 309 -7.16 -16.31 30.24
C ALA A 309 -7.77 -17.72 30.27
N SER A 310 -6.92 -18.65 30.69
CA SER A 310 -7.10 -20.08 30.86
C SER A 310 -8.32 -20.48 31.70
N SER A 311 -9.55 -20.43 31.18
CA SER A 311 -10.66 -21.20 31.76
C SER A 311 -11.84 -21.38 30.79
N TRP A 312 -11.77 -22.40 29.95
CA TRP A 312 -12.94 -22.97 29.28
C TRP A 312 -13.85 -23.76 30.24
N ARG A 313 -13.81 -23.46 31.54
CA ARG A 313 -14.65 -24.14 32.55
C ARG A 313 -15.58 -23.13 33.19
N THR A 314 -16.87 -23.42 33.05
CA THR A 314 -18.05 -22.78 33.66
C THR A 314 -18.78 -21.76 32.80
N TRP A 315 -19.44 -22.25 31.75
CA TRP A 315 -20.72 -21.69 31.32
C TRP A 315 -21.79 -22.06 32.37
N PRO A 316 -22.55 -21.10 32.93
CA PRO A 316 -23.76 -21.43 33.66
C PRO A 316 -24.84 -21.80 32.63
N SER A 317 -25.21 -23.07 32.62
CA SER A 317 -26.37 -23.61 31.90
C SER A 317 -27.66 -22.99 32.45
N ASN A 318 -28.01 -21.78 32.04
CA ASN A 318 -29.38 -21.27 32.25
C ASN A 318 -29.73 -20.14 31.26
N ALA A 319 -29.98 -20.52 30.01
CA ALA A 319 -30.87 -19.77 29.13
C ALA A 319 -31.54 -20.79 28.21
N GLY A 320 -32.83 -21.03 28.47
CA GLY A 320 -33.62 -22.08 27.85
C GLY A 320 -33.65 -21.98 26.32
N ARG A 321 -33.34 -23.10 25.67
CA ARG A 321 -33.77 -23.38 24.31
C ARG A 321 -35.27 -23.67 24.35
N ASP A 322 -36.09 -22.75 23.88
CA ASP A 322 -37.37 -23.11 23.27
C ASP A 322 -37.26 -22.90 21.76
N PHE A 323 -36.88 -23.97 21.08
CA PHE A 323 -36.92 -24.09 19.63
C PHE A 323 -38.20 -24.87 19.30
N SER A 324 -39.34 -24.18 19.26
CA SER A 324 -40.56 -24.78 18.70
C SER A 324 -40.65 -24.44 17.22
N ALA A 325 -40.20 -25.40 16.41
CA ALA A 325 -40.52 -25.46 14.99
C ALA A 325 -42.02 -25.70 14.79
N ARG A 326 -42.66 -24.93 13.91
CA ARG A 326 -43.73 -25.44 13.03
C ARG A 326 -43.96 -24.51 11.85
N MET A 327 -44.11 -25.18 10.70
CA MET A 327 -44.48 -24.76 9.34
C MET A 327 -45.15 -23.42 9.18
#